data_AF-B3DFE3-F1
#
_entry.id   AF-B3DFE3-F1
#
_cell.length_a   1.000
_cell.length_b   1.000
_cell.length_c   1.000
_cell.angle_alpha   90.00
_cell.angle_beta   90.00
_cell.angle_gamma   90.00
#
_symmetry.space_group_name_H-M   'P 1'
#
loop_
_entity.id
_entity.type
_entity.pdbx_description
1 polymer ?
#
loop_
_entity_poly.entity_id
_entity_poly.type
_entity_poly.pdbx_seq_one_letter_code
_entity_poly.pdbx_strand_id
1 'polypeptide(L)'
;MFIMCLLFCIVLSMALLMVYFLTNFSTTNSKSKWPPFECGFDPLSKMRSPFSTRFFLLVVLFLIYDVEVALLFPVLSMANLTTSSALVTGVLVFLLILIIGMFHEWNEGALDWVSK
;
A
#
# COMPACT_ATOMS: atom_id res chain seq x y z
N MET A 1 -0.47 28.12 -4.49
CA MET A 1 0.75 27.45 -3.98
C MET A 1 0.78 25.96 -4.34
N PHE A 2 -0.24 25.18 -3.95
CA PHE A 2 -0.33 23.74 -4.27
C PHE A 2 -0.17 23.39 -5.77
N ILE A 3 -0.88 24.10 -6.64
CA ILE A 3 -0.81 23.90 -8.10
C ILE A 3 0.61 24.16 -8.63
N MET A 4 1.31 25.14 -8.06
CA MET A 4 2.67 25.49 -8.48
C MET A 4 3.67 24.40 -8.08
N CYS A 5 3.50 23.81 -6.89
CA CYS A 5 4.30 22.67 -6.43
C CYS A 5 4.07 21.43 -7.33
N LEU A 6 2.81 21.15 -7.70
CA LEU A 6 2.50 20.04 -8.60
C LEU A 6 3.14 20.22 -9.99
N LEU A 7 3.03 21.42 -10.55
CA LEU A 7 3.67 21.74 -11.83
C LEU A 7 5.19 21.57 -11.76
N PHE A 8 5.82 22.01 -10.67
CA PHE A 8 7.25 21.83 -10.45
C PHE A 8 7.65 20.34 -10.41
N CYS A 9 6.92 19.49 -9.68
CA CYS A 9 7.20 18.06 -9.61
C CYS A 9 7.13 17.37 -10.99
N ILE A 10 6.11 17.71 -11.79
CA ILE A 10 5.94 17.15 -13.13
C ILE A 10 7.08 17.59 -14.04
N VAL A 11 7.40 18.90 -14.06
CA VAL A 11 8.49 19.44 -14.87
C VAL A 11 9.83 18.80 -14.49
N LEU A 12 10.10 18.65 -13.19
CA LEU A 12 11.32 18.01 -12.70
C LEU A 12 11.42 16.55 -13.15
N SER A 13 10.34 15.77 -13.03
CA SER A 13 10.33 14.37 -13.47
C SER A 13 10.59 14.23 -14.99
N MET A 14 10.00 15.10 -15.80
CA MET A 14 10.19 15.12 -17.25
C MET A 14 11.60 15.57 -17.64
N ALA A 15 12.16 16.55 -16.92
CA ALA A 15 13.53 16.99 -17.13
C ALA A 15 14.54 15.87 -16.83
N LEU A 16 14.37 15.13 -15.74
CA LEU A 16 15.22 13.98 -15.40
C LEU A 16 15.12 12.86 -16.44
N LEU A 17 13.91 12.57 -16.92
CA LEU A 17 13.68 11.60 -17.99
C LEU A 17 14.38 12.04 -19.30
N MET A 18 14.32 13.33 -19.63
CA MET A 18 14.99 13.88 -20.82
C MET A 18 16.51 13.79 -20.70
N VAL A 19 17.08 14.12 -19.53
CA VAL A 19 18.51 13.95 -19.27
C VAL A 19 18.92 12.48 -19.41
N TYR A 20 18.12 11.54 -18.88
CA TYR A 20 18.37 10.11 -19.09
C TYR A 20 18.44 9.76 -20.58
N PHE A 21 17.46 10.15 -21.39
CA PHE A 21 17.48 9.85 -22.82
C PHE A 21 18.66 10.50 -23.57
N LEU A 22 19.04 11.73 -23.22
CA LEU A 22 20.17 12.43 -23.84
C LEU A 22 21.53 11.83 -23.45
N THR A 23 21.64 11.30 -22.23
CA THR A 23 22.90 10.73 -21.69
C THR A 23 23.03 9.23 -21.91
N ASN A 24 21.99 8.55 -22.40
CA ASN A 24 21.99 7.10 -22.61
C ASN A 24 22.90 6.71 -23.78
N PHE A 25 24.20 6.76 -23.53
CA PHE A 25 25.26 6.39 -24.44
C PHE A 25 25.47 4.88 -24.34
N SER A 26 25.20 4.16 -25.44
CA SER A 26 25.42 2.71 -25.64
C SER A 26 24.22 1.79 -25.42
N THR A 27 23.23 1.89 -26.31
CA THR A 27 22.41 0.72 -26.68
C THR A 27 23.10 -0.06 -27.78
N THR A 28 24.25 -0.68 -27.49
CA THR A 28 24.65 -1.86 -28.27
C THR A 28 23.61 -2.94 -27.99
N ASN A 29 22.66 -3.12 -28.91
CA ASN A 29 21.56 -4.08 -28.88
C ASN A 29 22.10 -5.52 -28.85
N SER A 30 22.68 -5.90 -27.72
CA SER A 30 23.08 -7.27 -27.44
C SER A 30 21.84 -8.01 -26.96
N LYS A 31 21.46 -9.06 -27.69
CA LYS A 31 20.28 -9.90 -27.40
C LYS A 31 20.26 -10.44 -25.96
N SER A 32 21.43 -10.55 -25.32
CA SER A 32 21.62 -10.96 -23.93
C SER A 32 21.18 -9.96 -22.87
N LYS A 33 20.89 -8.69 -23.22
CA LYS A 33 20.40 -7.66 -22.27
C LYS A 33 18.87 -7.59 -22.17
N TRP A 34 18.14 -8.24 -23.07
CA TRP A 34 16.68 -8.23 -23.12
C TRP A 34 15.98 -9.26 -22.20
N PRO A 35 16.53 -10.47 -21.94
CA PRO A 35 15.87 -11.41 -21.05
C PRO A 35 16.01 -10.99 -19.57
N PRO A 36 15.08 -11.43 -18.70
CA PRO A 36 15.18 -11.20 -17.26
C PRO A 36 16.47 -11.81 -16.71
N PHE A 37 17.12 -11.10 -15.78
CA PHE A 37 18.35 -11.56 -15.15
C PHE A 37 18.04 -12.49 -13.98
N GLU A 38 18.23 -13.80 -14.16
CA GLU A 38 18.20 -14.80 -13.08
C GLU A 38 19.60 -15.41 -12.90
N CYS A 39 20.56 -14.60 -12.40
CA CYS A 39 21.93 -15.04 -12.13
C CYS A 39 22.67 -15.64 -13.36
N GLY A 40 22.30 -15.22 -14.57
CA GLY A 40 22.87 -15.73 -15.82
C GLY A 40 22.21 -17.00 -16.37
N PHE A 41 21.12 -17.45 -15.75
CA PHE A 41 20.30 -18.56 -16.24
C PHE A 41 19.02 -18.05 -16.92
N ASP A 42 18.44 -18.92 -17.76
CA ASP A 42 17.08 -18.70 -18.27
C ASP A 42 16.07 -18.77 -17.12
N PRO A 43 14.99 -17.98 -17.16
CA PRO A 43 14.06 -17.87 -16.06
C PRO A 43 13.46 -19.21 -15.66
N LEU A 44 13.64 -19.62 -14.41
CA LEU A 44 13.23 -20.91 -13.86
C LEU A 44 11.70 -21.03 -13.74
N SER A 45 11.01 -19.91 -13.62
CA SER A 45 9.57 -19.86 -13.44
C SER A 45 8.92 -18.86 -14.39
N LYS A 46 7.67 -19.14 -14.77
CA LYS A 46 6.87 -18.14 -15.47
C LYS A 46 6.55 -17.00 -14.51
N MET A 47 6.53 -15.78 -15.03
CA MET A 47 6.22 -14.54 -14.30
C MET A 47 4.86 -14.56 -13.56
N ARG A 48 3.99 -15.54 -13.83
CA ARG A 48 2.70 -15.77 -13.17
C ARG A 48 2.75 -17.06 -12.34
N SER A 49 3.49 -17.03 -11.25
CA SER A 49 3.43 -18.08 -10.22
C SER A 49 2.13 -17.93 -9.40
N PRO A 50 1.62 -19.04 -8.82
CA PRO A 50 0.49 -18.96 -7.91
C PRO A 50 0.84 -18.02 -6.74
N PHE A 51 -0.01 -17.03 -6.53
CA PHE A 51 0.13 -16.07 -5.45
C PHE A 51 -0.26 -16.71 -4.12
N SER A 52 0.41 -16.32 -3.03
CA SER A 52 0.06 -16.85 -1.71
C SER A 52 -1.30 -16.32 -1.28
N THR A 53 -2.20 -17.19 -0.83
CA THR A 53 -3.51 -16.80 -0.27
C THR A 53 -3.38 -15.95 1.00
N ARG A 54 -2.26 -16.07 1.72
CA ARG A 54 -2.01 -15.27 2.94
C ARG A 54 -1.81 -13.79 2.65
N PHE A 55 -1.01 -13.45 1.64
CA PHE A 55 -0.90 -12.05 1.20
C PHE A 55 -2.24 -11.49 0.71
N PHE A 56 -3.09 -12.33 0.11
CA PHE A 56 -4.43 -11.89 -0.29
C PHE A 56 -5.31 -11.55 0.92
N LEU A 57 -5.30 -12.40 1.96
CA LEU A 57 -6.03 -12.15 3.20
C LEU A 57 -5.56 -10.86 3.88
N LEU A 58 -4.24 -10.62 3.94
CA LEU A 58 -3.68 -9.37 4.49
C LEU A 58 -4.16 -8.12 3.73
N VAL A 59 -4.29 -8.19 2.40
CA VAL A 59 -4.79 -7.06 1.59
C VAL A 59 -6.26 -6.79 1.86
N VAL A 60 -7.08 -7.85 1.98
CA VAL A 60 -8.51 -7.70 2.28
C VAL A 60 -8.71 -7.12 3.68
N LEU A 61 -7.98 -7.63 4.66
CA LEU A 61 -7.97 -7.13 6.04
C LEU A 61 -7.56 -5.66 6.08
N PHE A 62 -6.44 -5.31 5.42
CA PHE A 62 -5.99 -3.93 5.33
C PHE A 62 -7.05 -3.00 4.75
N LEU A 63 -7.77 -3.41 3.70
CA LEU A 63 -8.81 -2.61 3.08
C LEU A 63 -9.96 -2.31 4.06
N ILE A 64 -10.42 -3.33 4.80
CA ILE A 64 -11.50 -3.17 5.78
C ILE A 64 -11.06 -2.21 6.89
N TYR A 65 -9.89 -2.43 7.48
CA TYR A 65 -9.37 -1.56 8.54
C TYR A 65 -9.09 -0.13 8.08
N ASP A 66 -8.63 0.08 6.84
CA ASP A 66 -8.40 1.42 6.29
C ASP A 66 -9.72 2.20 6.17
N VAL A 67 -10.81 1.53 5.75
CA VAL A 67 -12.15 2.13 5.72
C VAL A 67 -12.65 2.47 7.12
N GLU A 68 -12.46 1.59 8.09
CA GLU A 68 -12.87 1.83 9.48
C GLU A 68 -12.11 2.99 10.13
N VAL A 69 -10.80 3.11 9.85
CA VAL A 69 -9.99 4.26 10.30
C VAL A 69 -10.39 5.54 9.57
N ALA A 70 -10.73 5.49 8.27
CA ALA A 70 -11.23 6.64 7.54
C ALA A 70 -12.52 7.20 8.17
N LEU A 71 -13.38 6.35 8.73
CA LEU A 71 -14.59 6.76 9.45
C LEU A 71 -14.29 7.48 10.78
N LEU A 72 -13.11 7.32 11.38
CA LEU A 72 -12.71 8.04 12.60
C LEU A 72 -12.37 9.52 12.34
N PHE A 73 -11.90 9.88 11.15
CA PHE A 73 -11.55 11.27 10.82
C PHE A 73 -12.69 12.29 11.02
N PRO A 74 -13.90 12.10 10.46
CA PRO A 74 -15.00 13.04 10.65
C PRO A 74 -15.41 13.12 12.13
N VAL A 75 -15.39 12.01 12.85
CA VAL A 75 -15.70 11.96 14.28
C VAL A 75 -14.71 12.79 15.10
N LEU A 76 -13.41 12.67 14.83
CA LEU A 76 -12.37 13.47 15.49
C LEU A 76 -12.56 14.97 15.21
N SER A 77 -12.96 15.32 13.98
CA SER A 77 -13.25 16.72 13.63
C SER A 77 -14.45 17.28 14.40
N MET A 78 -15.49 16.47 14.61
CA MET A 78 -16.69 16.84 15.38
C MET A 78 -16.42 16.92 16.88
N ALA A 79 -15.56 16.04 17.42
CA ALA A 79 -15.18 16.06 18.82
C ALA A 79 -14.49 17.37 19.23
N ASN A 80 -13.77 18.01 18.31
CA ASN A 80 -13.16 19.33 18.55
C ASN A 80 -14.19 20.47 18.63
N LEU A 81 -15.35 20.32 18.00
CA LEU A 81 -16.40 21.34 17.93
C LEU A 81 -17.43 21.19 19.06
N THR A 82 -17.84 19.95 19.34
CA THR A 82 -18.84 19.64 20.37
C THR A 82 -18.54 18.29 21.02
N THR A 83 -18.47 18.24 22.34
CA THR A 83 -18.33 16.99 23.09
C THR A 83 -19.64 16.64 23.77
N SER A 84 -20.36 15.68 23.19
CA SER A 84 -21.53 15.06 23.84
C SER A 84 -21.15 13.69 24.41
N SER A 85 -21.77 13.30 25.53
CA SER A 85 -21.58 11.97 26.11
C SER A 85 -21.94 10.84 25.13
N ALA A 86 -22.94 11.08 24.26
CA ALA A 86 -23.33 10.16 23.19
C ALA A 86 -22.22 9.97 22.14
N LEU A 87 -21.53 11.04 21.76
CA LEU A 87 -20.42 10.97 20.80
C LEU A 87 -19.25 10.19 21.41
N VAL A 88 -18.87 10.51 22.65
CA VAL A 88 -17.78 9.80 23.36
C VAL A 88 -18.08 8.32 23.51
N THR A 89 -19.30 7.96 23.92
CA THR A 89 -19.72 6.56 24.06
C THR A 89 -19.77 5.83 22.71
N GLY A 90 -20.26 6.48 21.65
CA GLY A 90 -20.25 5.92 20.30
C GLY A 90 -18.84 5.60 19.79
N VAL A 91 -17.88 6.51 20.02
CA VAL A 91 -16.46 6.29 19.64
C VAL A 91 -15.84 5.15 20.44
N LEU A 92 -16.10 5.07 21.75
CA LEU A 92 -15.61 3.98 22.58
C LEU A 92 -16.14 2.62 22.10
N VAL A 93 -17.43 2.53 21.77
CA VAL A 93 -18.02 1.30 21.22
C VAL A 93 -17.40 0.96 19.87
N PHE A 94 -17.20 1.94 18.99
CA PHE A 94 -16.58 1.73 17.68
C PHE A 94 -15.13 1.22 17.82
N LEU A 95 -14.33 1.80 18.71
CA LEU A 95 -12.96 1.34 18.99
C LEU A 95 -12.93 -0.07 19.61
N LEU A 96 -13.91 -0.40 20.46
CA LEU A 96 -14.02 -1.76 21.00
C LEU A 96 -14.31 -2.79 19.90
N ILE A 97 -15.18 -2.46 18.95
CA ILE A 97 -15.47 -3.34 17.81
C ILE A 97 -14.21 -3.57 16.98
N LEU A 98 -13.45 -2.51 16.66
CA LEU A 98 -12.17 -2.59 15.97
C LEU A 98 -11.18 -3.55 16.64
N ILE A 99 -11.00 -3.40 17.96
CA ILE A 99 -10.08 -4.21 18.76
C ILE A 99 -10.54 -5.67 18.81
N ILE A 100 -11.84 -5.91 19.03
CA ILE A 100 -12.39 -7.27 19.08
C ILE A 100 -12.27 -7.97 17.72
N GLY A 101 -12.54 -7.26 16.62
CA GLY A 101 -12.33 -7.77 15.26
C GLY A 101 -10.89 -8.21 15.02
N MET A 102 -9.93 -7.41 15.51
CA MET A 102 -8.51 -7.71 15.33
C MET A 102 -8.11 -8.97 16.10
N PHE A 103 -8.58 -9.11 17.34
CA PHE A 103 -8.35 -10.32 18.13
C PHE A 103 -8.99 -11.56 17.49
N HIS A 104 -10.17 -11.42 16.89
CA HIS A 104 -10.83 -12.51 16.19
C HIS A 104 -10.00 -12.99 14.99
N GLU A 105 -9.55 -12.07 14.13
CA GLU A 105 -8.73 -12.41 12.97
C GLU A 105 -7.36 -12.98 13.33
N TRP A 106 -6.78 -12.53 14.45
CA TRP A 106 -5.56 -13.12 14.98
C TRP A 106 -5.80 -14.57 15.44
N ASN A 107 -6.89 -14.83 16.14
CA ASN A 107 -7.23 -16.20 16.59
C ASN A 107 -7.50 -17.15 15.41
N GLU A 108 -8.01 -16.64 14.28
CA GLU A 108 -8.17 -17.40 13.02
C GLU A 108 -6.85 -17.61 12.26
N GLY A 109 -5.72 -17.10 12.77
CA GLY A 109 -4.40 -17.28 12.15
C GLY A 109 -4.20 -16.50 10.86
N ALA A 110 -5.06 -15.52 10.55
CA ALA A 110 -4.93 -14.69 9.35
C ALA A 110 -3.64 -13.85 9.33
N LEU A 111 -3.10 -13.55 10.52
CA LEU A 111 -1.89 -12.75 10.73
C LEU A 111 -0.61 -13.60 10.86
N ASP A 112 -0.72 -14.93 10.89
CA ASP A 112 0.44 -15.80 11.07
C ASP A 112 1.27 -15.89 9.78
N TRP A 113 2.45 -15.26 9.80
CA TRP A 113 3.37 -15.21 8.66
C TRP A 113 4.10 -16.53 8.40
N VAL A 114 4.35 -17.32 9.43
CA VAL A 114 5.11 -18.57 9.33
C VAL A 114 4.19 -19.71 9.71
N SER A 115 3.86 -20.57 8.75
CA SER A 115 3.29 -21.87 9.11
C SER A 115 4.41 -22.75 9.63
N LYS A 116 4.12 -23.48 10.70
CA LYS A 116 4.79 -24.76 10.91
C LYS A 116 4.54 -25.71 9.73
#